data_AF-I2BDA3-F1
#
_entry.id   AF-I2BDA3-F1
#
_cell.length_a   1.000
_cell.length_b   1.000
_cell.length_c   1.000
_cell.angle_alpha   90.00
_cell.angle_beta   90.00
_cell.angle_gamma   90.00
#
_symmetry.space_group_name_H-M   'P 1'
#
loop_
_entity.id
_entity.type
_entity.pdbx_description
1 polymer ?
#
loop_
_entity_poly.entity_id
_entity_poly.type
_entity_poly.pdbx_seq_one_letter_code
_entity_poly.pdbx_strand_id
1 'polypeptide(L)'
;MEPRGPFTSFLDVYEYLSSDLIECLECGRRFHLLNPHLRKAHGMTCDEYRELYNLPVTAPLAGRLFRQKQSDKMRYLISIGVVTHDHLASASLKSKSAIHRKRRDYDLAEQAQRLISYRRKYGWDKVKNK
;
A
#
# COMPACT_ATOMS: atom_id res chain seq x y z
N MET A 1 -8.02 23.94 -9.11
CA MET A 1 -6.86 23.35 -8.44
C MET A 1 -6.34 22.29 -9.39
N GLU A 2 -5.08 22.36 -9.79
CA GLU A 2 -4.52 21.45 -10.79
C GLU A 2 -4.32 20.06 -10.18
N PRO A 3 -4.53 18.98 -10.96
CA PRO A 3 -4.26 17.63 -10.49
C PRO A 3 -2.77 17.49 -10.18
N ARG A 4 -2.45 16.82 -9.06
CA ARG A 4 -1.05 16.58 -8.68
C ARG A 4 -0.40 15.64 -9.70
N GLY A 5 0.92 15.73 -9.86
CA GLY A 5 1.68 14.71 -10.61
C GLY A 5 1.78 13.37 -9.86
N PRO A 6 2.23 12.30 -10.54
CA PRO A 6 2.52 11.02 -9.91
C PRO A 6 3.67 11.14 -8.90
N PHE A 7 3.67 10.26 -7.89
CA PHE A 7 4.74 10.24 -6.91
C PHE A 7 6.03 9.65 -7.48
N THR A 8 7.16 10.25 -7.09
CA THR A 8 8.51 9.85 -7.51
C THR A 8 9.35 9.26 -6.37
N SER A 9 8.89 9.39 -5.12
CA SER A 9 9.60 8.97 -3.92
C SER A 9 8.70 8.17 -2.99
N PHE A 10 9.26 7.16 -2.34
CA PHE A 10 8.59 6.39 -1.30
C PHE A 10 8.16 7.28 -0.12
N LEU A 11 8.98 8.26 0.26
CA LEU A 11 8.70 9.11 1.42
C LEU A 11 7.43 9.95 1.20
N ASP A 12 7.27 10.53 0.01
CA ASP A 12 6.09 11.33 -0.35
C ASP A 12 4.81 10.49 -0.32
N VAL A 13 4.88 9.26 -0.84
CA VAL A 13 3.78 8.29 -0.78
C VAL A 13 3.46 7.93 0.67
N TYR A 14 4.49 7.67 1.47
CA TYR A 14 4.33 7.33 2.87
C TYR A 14 3.67 8.46 3.66
N GLU A 15 4.11 9.70 3.48
CA GLU A 15 3.52 10.89 4.13
C GLU A 15 2.06 11.09 3.71
N TYR A 16 1.78 11.01 2.42
CA TYR A 16 0.43 11.10 1.88
C TYR A 16 -0.51 10.05 2.50
N LEU A 17 -0.11 8.78 2.51
CA LEU A 17 -0.90 7.68 3.09
C LEU A 17 -0.94 7.69 4.62
N SER A 18 -0.03 8.42 5.26
CA SER A 18 0.09 8.51 6.71
C SER A 18 -0.86 9.51 7.35
N SER A 19 -1.52 10.33 6.54
CA SER A 19 -2.46 11.36 6.98
C SER A 19 -3.74 10.77 7.60
N ASP A 20 -4.34 11.50 8.53
CA ASP A 20 -5.58 11.10 9.22
C ASP A 20 -6.77 11.00 8.27
N LEU A 21 -6.81 11.92 7.30
CA LEU A 21 -7.69 11.92 6.14
C LEU A 21 -6.84 11.74 4.88
N ILE A 22 -7.38 11.05 3.90
CA ILE A 22 -6.74 10.91 2.58
C ILE A 22 -7.21 12.03 1.66
N GLU A 23 -6.28 12.69 0.99
CA GLU A 23 -6.55 13.77 0.05
C GLU A 23 -6.74 13.23 -1.37
N CYS A 24 -7.74 13.67 -2.11
CA CYS A 24 -7.87 13.32 -3.52
C CYS A 24 -6.87 14.13 -4.34
N LEU A 25 -5.93 13.45 -4.99
CA LEU A 25 -4.90 14.07 -5.84
C LEU A 25 -5.45 14.72 -7.13
N GLU A 26 -6.71 14.45 -7.49
CA GLU A 26 -7.40 15.08 -8.63
C GLU A 26 -8.06 16.40 -8.24
N CYS A 27 -8.77 16.43 -7.10
CA CYS A 27 -9.60 17.57 -6.71
C CYS A 27 -9.18 18.28 -5.41
N GLY A 28 -8.16 17.79 -4.71
CA GLY A 28 -7.61 18.34 -3.46
C GLY A 28 -8.48 18.16 -2.21
N ARG A 29 -9.64 17.48 -2.32
CA ARG A 29 -10.57 17.31 -1.19
C ARG A 29 -10.14 16.15 -0.29
N ARG A 30 -10.40 16.26 1.01
CA ARG A 30 -10.01 15.26 2.02
C ARG A 30 -11.18 14.38 2.44
N PHE A 31 -10.92 13.08 2.60
CA PHE A 31 -11.92 12.07 2.90
C PHE A 31 -11.41 11.01 3.88
N HIS A 32 -12.32 10.28 4.53
CA HIS A 32 -11.96 9.07 5.27
C HIS A 32 -11.66 7.89 4.33
N LEU A 33 -12.45 7.75 3.27
CA LEU A 33 -12.24 6.78 2.18
C LEU A 33 -12.33 7.50 0.85
N LEU A 34 -11.41 7.17 -0.03
CA LEU A 34 -11.34 7.75 -1.36
C LEU A 34 -12.21 7.00 -2.37
N ASN A 35 -12.35 5.67 -2.24
CA ASN A 35 -13.07 4.81 -3.18
C ASN A 35 -14.46 5.35 -3.61
N PRO A 36 -15.40 5.67 -2.70
CA PRO A 36 -16.72 6.16 -3.11
C PRO A 36 -16.66 7.50 -3.82
N HIS A 37 -15.67 8.34 -3.49
CA HIS A 37 -15.46 9.63 -4.14
C HIS A 37 -14.92 9.45 -5.56
N LEU A 38 -13.90 8.59 -5.77
CA LEU A 38 -13.34 8.33 -7.10
C LEU A 38 -14.41 7.90 -8.10
N ARG A 39 -15.28 6.96 -7.69
CA ARG A 39 -16.35 6.47 -8.56
C ARG A 39 -17.40 7.54 -8.89
N LYS A 40 -17.78 8.36 -7.91
CA LYS A 40 -18.87 9.34 -8.07
C LYS A 40 -18.42 10.65 -8.72
N ALA A 41 -17.25 11.15 -8.36
CA ALA A 41 -16.76 12.45 -8.80
C ALA A 41 -15.89 12.36 -10.06
N HIS A 42 -15.15 11.26 -10.22
CA HIS A 42 -14.15 11.12 -11.28
C HIS A 42 -14.41 9.94 -12.22
N GLY A 43 -15.42 9.10 -11.95
CA GLY A 43 -15.76 7.96 -12.80
C GLY A 43 -14.68 6.88 -12.89
N MET A 44 -13.66 6.92 -12.04
CA MET A 44 -12.50 6.04 -12.10
C MET A 44 -12.50 4.97 -11.01
N THR A 45 -11.81 3.88 -11.28
CA THR A 45 -11.57 2.79 -10.33
C THR A 45 -10.38 3.10 -9.42
N CYS A 46 -10.29 2.39 -8.30
CA CYS A 46 -9.14 2.53 -7.39
C CYS A 46 -7.83 2.04 -8.03
N ASP A 47 -7.89 1.08 -8.95
CA ASP A 47 -6.70 0.54 -9.60
C ASP A 47 -6.16 1.51 -10.64
N GLU A 48 -7.03 2.10 -11.47
CA GLU A 48 -6.66 3.20 -12.38
C GLU A 48 -6.06 4.38 -11.60
N TYR A 49 -6.68 4.77 -10.50
CA TYR A 49 -6.15 5.85 -9.65
C TYR A 49 -4.75 5.52 -9.10
N ARG A 50 -4.50 4.27 -8.72
CA ARG A 50 -3.17 3.87 -8.24
C ARG A 50 -2.12 3.88 -9.33
N GLU A 51 -2.47 3.49 -10.55
CA GLU A 51 -1.55 3.53 -11.69
C GLU A 51 -1.26 4.98 -12.11
N LEU A 52 -2.28 5.84 -12.21
CA LEU A 52 -2.14 7.26 -12.57
C LEU A 52 -1.17 8.01 -11.65
N TYR A 53 -1.25 7.75 -10.35
CA TYR A 53 -0.45 8.44 -9.34
C TYR A 53 0.76 7.65 -8.84
N ASN A 54 1.07 6.50 -9.46
CA ASN A 54 2.17 5.62 -9.06
C ASN A 54 2.11 5.16 -7.59
N LEU A 55 0.89 4.94 -7.08
CA LEU A 55 0.65 4.46 -5.71
C LEU A 55 0.80 2.94 -5.62
N PRO A 56 1.29 2.37 -4.50
CA PRO A 56 1.41 0.93 -4.34
C PRO A 56 0.05 0.24 -4.43
N VAL A 57 0.00 -0.93 -5.09
CA VAL A 57 -1.25 -1.66 -5.33
C VAL A 57 -1.95 -2.07 -4.03
N THR A 58 -1.17 -2.39 -3.01
CA THR A 58 -1.65 -2.80 -1.68
C THR A 58 -1.94 -1.61 -0.76
N ALA A 59 -1.65 -0.38 -1.19
CA ALA A 59 -1.89 0.79 -0.37
C ALA A 59 -3.39 1.02 -0.17
N PRO A 60 -3.83 1.25 1.08
CA PRO A 60 -5.21 1.60 1.37
C PRO A 60 -5.46 3.05 0.96
N LEU A 61 -6.48 3.28 0.12
CA LEU A 61 -6.95 4.61 -0.24
C LEU A 61 -7.92 5.15 0.83
N ALA A 62 -7.44 5.16 2.07
CA ALA A 62 -8.19 5.57 3.25
C ALA A 62 -7.27 6.20 4.29
N GLY A 63 -7.80 7.18 5.02
CA GLY A 63 -7.08 7.87 6.08
C GLY A 63 -6.70 6.95 7.25
N ARG A 64 -5.66 7.32 8.01
CA ARG A 64 -5.15 6.54 9.15
C ARG A 64 -6.22 6.25 10.20
N LEU A 65 -6.97 7.28 10.64
CA LEU A 65 -7.99 7.14 11.69
C LEU A 65 -9.08 6.14 11.29
N PHE A 66 -9.50 6.18 10.03
CA PHE A 66 -10.48 5.23 9.53
C PHE A 66 -9.94 3.80 9.54
N ARG A 67 -8.71 3.60 9.07
CA ARG A 67 -8.04 2.28 9.07
C ARG A 67 -7.89 1.70 10.47
N GLN A 68 -7.48 2.52 11.44
CA GLN A 68 -7.36 2.13 12.84
C GLN A 68 -8.72 1.67 13.38
N LYS A 69 -9.77 2.50 13.22
CA LYS A 69 -11.12 2.15 13.67
C LYS A 69 -11.64 0.84 13.07
N GLN A 70 -11.40 0.60 11.78
CA GLN A 70 -11.78 -0.67 11.14
C GLN A 70 -10.96 -1.85 11.66
N SER A 71 -9.66 -1.64 11.89
CA SER A 71 -8.79 -2.66 12.45
C SER A 71 -9.21 -3.05 13.86
N ASP A 72 -9.54 -2.08 14.71
CA ASP A 72 -9.99 -2.32 16.09
C ASP A 72 -11.35 -2.99 16.13
N LYS A 73 -12.27 -2.56 15.26
CA LYS A 73 -13.56 -3.25 15.09
C LYS A 73 -13.36 -4.70 14.69
N MET A 74 -12.46 -5.00 13.75
CA MET A 74 -12.20 -6.37 13.32
C MET A 74 -11.60 -7.21 14.47
N ARG A 75 -10.62 -6.66 15.21
CA ARG A 75 -10.04 -7.34 16.39
C ARG A 75 -11.11 -7.64 17.44
N TYR A 76 -12.00 -6.68 17.70
CA TYR A 76 -13.11 -6.87 18.61
C TYR A 76 -14.03 -8.01 18.16
N LEU A 77 -14.45 -8.02 16.89
CA LEU A 77 -15.31 -9.08 16.34
C LEU A 77 -14.69 -10.48 16.43
N ILE A 78 -13.37 -10.57 16.24
CA ILE A 78 -12.62 -11.81 16.44
C ILE A 78 -12.62 -12.20 17.93
N SER A 79 -12.39 -11.25 18.84
CA SER A 79 -12.34 -11.53 20.28
C SER A 79 -13.66 -12.04 20.85
N ILE A 80 -14.80 -11.59 20.32
CA ILE A 80 -16.13 -12.05 20.74
C ILE A 80 -16.58 -13.33 19.99
N GLY A 81 -15.74 -13.87 19.11
CA GLY A 81 -16.02 -15.11 18.36
C GLY A 81 -17.02 -14.96 17.22
N VAL A 82 -17.45 -13.74 16.86
CA VAL A 82 -18.36 -13.49 15.73
C VAL A 82 -17.66 -13.76 14.40
N VAL A 83 -16.36 -13.46 14.31
CA VAL A 83 -15.54 -13.76 13.14
C VAL A 83 -14.51 -14.82 13.53
N THR A 84 -14.63 -16.02 12.95
CA THR A 84 -13.67 -17.11 13.13
C THR A 84 -12.80 -17.32 11.89
N HIS A 85 -11.62 -17.93 12.06
CA HIS A 85 -10.66 -18.17 10.98
C HIS A 85 -10.77 -19.58 10.37
N ASP A 86 -11.74 -20.38 10.82
CA ASP A 86 -11.77 -21.84 10.57
C ASP A 86 -11.92 -22.19 9.08
N HIS A 87 -12.53 -21.31 8.29
CA HIS A 87 -12.75 -21.49 6.86
C HIS A 87 -11.58 -21.01 5.98
N LEU A 88 -10.53 -20.41 6.55
CA LEU A 88 -9.46 -19.75 5.80
C LEU A 88 -8.31 -20.68 5.39
N ALA A 89 -8.36 -21.99 5.70
CA ALA A 89 -7.29 -22.92 5.34
C ALA A 89 -7.00 -22.92 3.82
N SER A 90 -8.05 -22.93 3.00
CA SER A 90 -7.92 -22.84 1.53
C SER A 90 -7.36 -21.48 1.06
N ALA A 91 -7.73 -20.38 1.74
CA ALA A 91 -7.22 -19.05 1.45
C ALA A 91 -5.74 -18.90 1.82
N SER A 92 -5.30 -19.48 2.95
CA SER A 92 -3.90 -19.50 3.37
C SER A 92 -3.01 -20.32 2.42
N LEU A 93 -3.53 -21.43 1.89
CA LEU A 93 -2.81 -22.20 0.86
C LEU A 93 -2.67 -21.39 -0.45
N LYS A 94 -3.74 -20.74 -0.91
CA LYS A 94 -3.70 -19.86 -2.09
C LYS A 94 -2.74 -18.69 -1.91
N SER A 95 -2.62 -18.11 -0.71
CA SER A 95 -1.69 -16.99 -0.48
C SER A 95 -0.22 -17.42 -0.59
N LYS A 96 0.11 -18.66 -0.23
CA LYS A 96 1.50 -19.17 -0.30
C LYS A 96 2.01 -19.32 -1.75
N SER A 97 1.12 -19.65 -2.69
CA SER A 97 1.46 -19.82 -4.11
C SER A 97 1.18 -18.58 -4.97
N ALA A 98 0.62 -17.52 -4.38
CA ALA A 98 0.30 -16.30 -5.10
C ALA A 98 1.58 -15.54 -5.49
N ILE A 99 1.66 -15.13 -6.75
CA ILE A 99 2.74 -14.27 -7.25
C ILE A 99 2.59 -12.89 -6.60
N HIS A 100 3.65 -12.39 -5.98
CA HIS A 100 3.68 -11.03 -5.45
C HIS A 100 3.48 -10.00 -6.58
N ARG A 101 2.59 -9.02 -6.36
CA ARG A 101 2.35 -7.96 -7.34
C ARG A 101 3.62 -7.14 -7.59
N LYS A 102 3.75 -6.59 -8.80
CA LYS A 102 4.89 -5.76 -9.21
C LYS A 102 5.02 -4.54 -8.27
N ARG A 103 6.23 -4.33 -7.76
CA ARG A 103 6.58 -3.13 -6.97
C ARG A 103 6.71 -1.91 -7.88
N ARG A 104 6.54 -0.71 -7.32
CA ARG A 104 6.73 0.54 -8.06
C ARG A 104 8.20 0.78 -8.36
N ASP A 105 8.46 1.64 -9.33
CA ASP A 105 9.80 2.01 -9.80
C ASP A 105 10.68 2.58 -8.67
N TYR A 106 10.16 3.49 -7.85
CA TYR A 106 10.89 4.06 -6.72
C TYR A 106 11.21 3.01 -5.63
N ASP A 107 10.34 2.02 -5.39
CA ASP A 107 10.59 0.92 -4.44
C ASP A 107 11.73 0.01 -4.90
N LEU A 108 11.82 -0.25 -6.22
CA LEU A 108 12.86 -1.08 -6.81
C LEU A 108 14.22 -0.40 -6.72
N ALA A 109 14.27 0.92 -6.98
CA ALA A 109 15.49 1.71 -6.88
C ALA A 109 16.04 1.75 -5.44
N GLU A 110 15.19 1.97 -4.44
CA GLU A 110 15.61 1.98 -3.03
C GLU A 110 16.13 0.60 -2.59
N GLN A 111 15.48 -0.48 -2.99
CA GLN A 111 15.99 -1.83 -2.67
C GLN A 111 17.33 -2.12 -3.32
N ALA A 112 17.54 -1.71 -4.57
CA ALA A 112 18.84 -1.85 -5.22
C ALA A 112 19.92 -1.09 -4.44
N GLN A 113 19.65 0.16 -4.04
CA GLN A 113 20.58 0.96 -3.23
C GLN A 113 20.85 0.33 -1.86
N ARG A 114 19.80 -0.16 -1.19
CA ARG A 114 19.90 -0.87 0.10
C ARG A 114 20.71 -2.16 -0.05
N LEU A 115 20.53 -2.93 -1.12
CA LEU A 115 21.34 -4.13 -1.40
C LEU A 115 22.80 -3.78 -1.69
N ILE A 116 23.06 -2.71 -2.43
CA ILE A 116 24.43 -2.20 -2.68
C ILE A 116 25.09 -1.78 -1.36
N SER A 117 24.36 -1.07 -0.49
CA SER A 117 24.88 -0.63 0.80
C SER A 117 25.11 -1.81 1.76
N TYR A 118 24.21 -2.79 1.80
CA TYR A 118 24.40 -4.05 2.54
C TYR A 118 25.60 -4.83 2.01
N ARG A 119 25.72 -4.97 0.68
CA ARG A 119 26.85 -5.65 0.02
C ARG A 119 28.18 -5.00 0.39
N ARG A 120 28.24 -3.66 0.40
CA ARG A 120 29.42 -2.87 0.82
C ARG A 120 29.71 -2.97 2.32
N LYS A 121 28.68 -2.94 3.17
CA LYS A 121 28.80 -2.92 4.64
C LYS A 121 29.16 -4.28 5.23
N TYR A 122 28.60 -5.37 4.70
CA TYR A 122 28.76 -6.73 5.24
C TYR A 122 29.69 -7.60 4.38
N GLY A 123 30.31 -7.06 3.33
CA GLY A 123 31.31 -7.79 2.54
C GLY A 123 30.79 -9.03 1.83
N TRP A 124 29.50 -9.06 1.45
CA TRP A 124 28.84 -10.18 0.78
C TRP A 124 29.36 -10.48 -0.64
N ASP A 125 30.37 -9.74 -1.09
CA ASP A 125 31.12 -9.97 -2.33
C ASP A 125 32.04 -11.21 -2.28
N LYS A 126 32.39 -11.72 -1.09
CA LYS A 126 33.39 -12.81 -0.96
C LYS A 126 32.85 -14.24 -1.04
N VAL A 127 31.56 -14.46 -1.32
CA VAL A 127 30.96 -15.82 -1.32
C VAL A 127 30.75 -16.41 -2.73
N LYS A 128 31.61 -16.05 -3.69
CA LYS A 128 31.69 -16.74 -4.99
C LYS A 128 33.12 -17.02 -5.41
N ASN A 129 33.73 -18.02 -4.77
CA ASN A 129 34.55 -19.06 -5.43
C ASN A 129 35.14 -19.99 -4.35
N LYS A 130 34.52 -21.16 -4.18
CA LYS A 130 35.20 -22.41 -3.86
C LYS A 130 34.45 -23.54 -4.54
#